data_AF-A0A3E0IBA4-F1
#
_entry.id   AF-A0A3E0IBA4-F1
#
_cell.length_a   1.000
_cell.length_b   1.000
_cell.length_c   1.000
_cell.angle_alpha   90.00
_cell.angle_beta   90.00
_cell.angle_gamma   90.00
#
_symmetry.space_group_name_H-M   'P 1'
#
loop_
_entity.id
_entity.type
_entity.pdbx_description
1 polymer ?
#
loop_
_entity_poly.entity_id
_entity_poly.type
_entity_poly.pdbx_seq_one_letter_code
_entity_poly.pdbx_strand_id
1 'polypeptide(L)' 'MTGPFIWWHSRYDDQVHAFPLAQITEVGRGMLAARCHHATPRDLIVDTADGMRCFRCLLLVDAVESPARVTPAW' A
#
# COMPACT_ATOMS: atom_id res chain seq x y z
N MET A 1 11.91 0.41 3.25
CA MET A 1 11.19 1.59 2.70
C MET A 1 10.15 2.01 3.71
N THR A 2 10.50 2.99 4.55
CA THR A 2 9.63 3.69 5.50
C THR A 2 9.23 5.00 4.83
N GLY A 3 7.95 5.19 4.54
CA GLY A 3 7.44 6.38 3.86
C GLY A 3 5.92 6.36 3.84
N PRO A 4 5.25 7.50 3.64
CA PRO A 4 3.81 7.58 3.67
C PRO A 4 3.17 6.75 2.55
N PHE A 5 1.98 6.23 2.83
CA PHE A 5 1.15 5.52 1.88
C PHE A 5 -0.04 6.38 1.47
N ILE A 6 -0.50 6.19 0.24
CA ILE A 6 -1.83 6.63 -0.21
C ILE A 6 -2.71 5.40 -0.43
N TRP A 7 -3.97 5.51 -0.05
CA TRP A 7 -4.96 4.45 -0.23
C TRP A 7 -5.77 4.72 -1.48
N TRP A 8 -5.58 3.90 -2.52
CA TRP A 8 -6.27 4.04 -3.80
C TRP A 8 -6.87 2.72 -4.27
N HIS A 9 -8.01 2.83 -4.95
CA HIS A 9 -8.78 1.70 -5.44
C HIS A 9 -8.16 1.12 -6.72
N SER A 10 -7.86 -0.18 -6.71
CA SER A 10 -7.44 -0.96 -7.87
C SER A 10 -8.66 -1.62 -8.51
N ARG A 11 -9.01 -1.24 -9.74
CA ARG A 11 -10.06 -1.91 -10.53
C ARG A 11 -9.64 -3.29 -11.05
N TYR A 12 -8.36 -3.66 -10.88
CA TYR A 12 -7.87 -4.98 -11.28
C TYR A 12 -8.41 -6.09 -10.36
N ASP A 13 -8.51 -5.80 -9.05
CA ASP A 13 -8.96 -6.76 -8.03
C ASP A 13 -10.06 -6.22 -7.11
N ASP A 14 -10.64 -5.06 -7.46
CA ASP A 14 -11.74 -4.37 -6.77
C ASP A 14 -11.46 -4.12 -5.28
N GLN A 15 -10.20 -3.78 -4.95
CA GLN A 15 -9.75 -3.53 -3.58
C GLN A 15 -8.93 -2.23 -3.47
N VAL A 16 -9.02 -1.60 -2.30
CA VAL A 16 -8.22 -0.43 -1.95
C VAL A 16 -6.87 -0.87 -1.37
N HIS A 17 -5.79 -0.46 -2.02
CA HIS A 17 -4.43 -0.81 -1.64
C HIS A 17 -3.64 0.39 -1.12
N ALA A 18 -2.67 0.12 -0.26
CA ALA A 18 -1.72 1.11 0.22
C ALA A 18 -0.54 1.22 -0.73
N PHE A 19 -0.52 2.22 -1.61
CA PHE A 19 0.59 2.48 -2.52
C PHE A 19 1.61 3.43 -1.87
N PRO A 20 2.93 3.15 -1.96
CA PRO A 20 3.94 4.09 -1.47
C PRO A 20 3.88 5.41 -2.23
N LEU A 21 3.81 6.54 -1.51
CA LEU A 21 3.63 7.86 -2.13
C LEU A 21 4.74 8.20 -3.15
N ALA A 22 5.97 7.73 -2.90
CA ALA A 22 7.09 7.92 -3.81
C ALA A 22 6.84 7.36 -5.22
N GLN A 23 6.13 6.23 -5.35
CA GLN A 23 5.82 5.64 -6.65
C GLN A 23 4.78 6.46 -7.43
N ILE A 24 3.90 7.18 -6.73
CA ILE A 24 2.82 7.95 -7.34
C ILE A 24 3.35 9.16 -8.08
N THR A 25 4.42 9.76 -7.55
CA THR A 25 5.08 10.94 -8.11
C THR A 25 6.05 10.60 -9.26
N GLU A 26 6.34 9.33 -9.50
CA GLU A 26 7.23 8.90 -10.60
C GLU A 26 6.53 9.01 -11.96
N VAL A 27 7.03 9.91 -12.81
CA VAL A 27 6.54 10.10 -14.18
C VAL A 27 6.92 8.90 -15.05
N GLY A 28 6.00 8.42 -15.89
CA GLY A 28 6.24 7.35 -16.87
C GLY A 28 6.12 5.93 -16.32
N ARG A 29 5.77 5.77 -15.04
CA ARG A 29 5.57 4.45 -14.42
C ARG A 29 4.23 3.84 -14.86
N GLY A 30 4.29 2.71 -15.59
CA GLY A 30 3.09 2.01 -16.07
C GLY A 30 2.40 1.13 -15.01
N MET A 31 3.12 0.76 -13.95
CA MET A 31 2.63 -0.11 -12.87
C MET A 31 2.91 0.52 -11.51
N LEU A 32 1.97 0.40 -10.58
CA LEU A 32 2.18 0.75 -9.18
C LEU A 32 2.14 -0.52 -8.33
N ALA A 33 3.07 -0.63 -7.39
CA ALA A 33 3.18 -1.77 -6.49
C ALA A 33 2.74 -1.35 -5.10
N ALA A 34 1.65 -1.94 -4.63
CA ALA A 34 1.14 -1.76 -3.29
C ALA A 34 2.10 -2.32 -2.23
N ARG A 35 1.86 -1.96 -0.97
CA ARG A 35 2.62 -2.45 0.19
C ARG A 35 2.57 -3.97 0.33
N CYS A 36 1.48 -4.61 -0.09
CA CYS A 36 1.34 -6.06 -0.15
C CYS A 36 2.06 -6.73 -1.33
N HIS A 37 2.79 -5.95 -2.15
CA HIS A 37 3.42 -6.35 -3.42
C HIS A 37 2.44 -6.68 -4.57
N HIS A 38 1.13 -6.43 -4.39
CA HIS A 38 0.20 -6.44 -5.50
C HIS A 38 0.56 -5.32 -6.48
N ALA A 39 0.72 -5.67 -7.76
CA ALA A 39 1.08 -4.73 -8.81
C ALA A 39 -0.13 -4.48 -9.72
N THR A 40 -0.52 -3.22 -9.86
CA THR A 40 -1.68 -2.79 -10.65
C THR A 40 -1.22 -1.87 -11.78
N PRO A 41 -1.71 -2.06 -13.02
CA PRO A 41 -1.55 -1.08 -14.08
C PRO A 41 -2.09 0.29 -13.66
N ARG A 42 -1.35 1.36 -13.98
CA ARG A 42 -1.69 2.72 -13.49
C ARG A 42 -3.04 3.22 -14.01
N ASP A 43 -3.44 2.77 -15.20
CA ASP A 43 -4.74 3.06 -15.83
C ASP A 43 -5.93 2.35 -15.14
N LEU A 44 -5.66 1.33 -14.31
CA LEU A 44 -6.68 0.64 -13.50
C LEU A 44 -6.76 1.17 -12.07
N ILE A 45 -6.01 2.22 -11.72
CA ILE A 45 -6.03 2.82 -10.39
C ILE A 45 -6.92 4.06 -10.39
N VAL A 46 -7.83 4.12 -9.42
CA VAL A 46 -8.71 5.27 -9.17
C VAL A 46 -8.25 5.94 -7.89
N ASP A 47 -8.15 7.25 -7.90
CA ASP A 47 -7.69 8.10 -6.80
C ASP A 47 -8.72 8.26 -5.67
N THR A 48 -9.40 7.17 -5.29
CA THR A 48 -10.35 7.11 -4.17
C THR A 48 -9.94 6.03 -3.17
N ALA A 49 -10.23 6.27 -1.90
CA ALA A 49 -10.09 5.30 -0.81
C ALA A 49 -11.39 4.51 -0.54
N ASP A 50 -12.42 4.71 -1.35
CA ASP A 50 -13.71 4.03 -1.22
C ASP A 50 -13.60 2.55 -1.65
N GLY A 51 -14.25 1.67 -0.88
CA GLY A 51 -14.30 0.23 -1.15
C GLY A 51 -13.63 -0.62 -0.06
N MET A 52 -13.49 -1.91 -0.34
CA MET A 52 -12.90 -2.86 0.59
C MET A 52 -11.38 -2.70 0.60
N ARG A 53 -10.79 -2.40 1.77
CA ARG A 53 -9.33 -2.35 1.90
C ARG A 53 -8.72 -3.74 1.85
N CYS A 54 -7.64 -3.88 1.09
CA CYS A 54 -6.85 -5.09 1.07
C CYS A 54 -6.34 -5.42 2.48
N PHE A 55 -6.74 -6.57 3.01
CA PHE A 55 -6.40 -6.99 4.36
C PHE A 55 -4.88 -7.08 4.59
N ARG A 56 -4.13 -7.53 3.58
CA ARG A 56 -2.66 -7.60 3.68
C ARG A 56 -2.01 -6.22 3.74
N CYS A 57 -2.56 -5.22 3.04
CA CYS A 57 -2.10 -3.84 3.12
C CYS A 57 -2.32 -3.27 4.53
N LEU A 58 -3.48 -3.50 5.13
CA LEU A 58 -3.77 -3.07 6.52
C LEU A 58 -2.70 -3.60 7.49
N LEU A 59 -2.50 -4.93 7.49
CA LEU A 59 -1.51 -5.57 8.37
C LEU A 59 -0.09 -5.03 8.18
N LEU A 60 0.33 -4.77 6.94
CA LEU A 60 1.71 -4.36 6.65
C LEU A 60 1.98 -2.87 6.85
N VAL A 61 0.94 -2.04 6.82
CA VAL A 61 1.03 -0.62 7.17
C VAL A 61 1.12 -0.48 8.68
N ASP A 62 0.25 -1.15 9.43
CA ASP A 62 0.19 -1.06 10.89
C ASP A 62 1.40 -1.74 11.57
N ALA A 63 1.95 -2.81 10.97
CA ALA A 63 3.12 -3.51 11.53
C ALA A 63 4.40 -2.66 11.60
N VAL A 64 4.51 -1.58 10.82
CA VAL A 64 5.69 -0.69 10.83
C VAL A 64 5.65 0.28 12.02
N GLU A 65 4.48 0.53 12.62
CA GLU A 65 4.34 1.40 13.79
C GLU A 65 4.50 0.67 15.13
N SER A 66 4.62 -0.66 15.14
CA SER A 66 4.95 -1.36 16.37
C SER A 66 6.44 -1.12 16.67
N PRO A 67 6.82 -0.36 17.72
CA PRO A 67 8.20 -0.36 18.17
C PRO A 67 8.56 -1.83 18.42
N ALA A 68 9.72 -2.24 17.91
CA ALA A 68 10.22 -3.60 18.01
C ALA A 68 9.86 -4.14 19.40
N ARG A 69 9.05 -5.20 19.44
CA ARG A 69 8.63 -5.85 20.67
C ARG A 69 9.91 -6.08 21.48
N VAL A 70 10.11 -5.30 22.55
CA VAL A 70 11.26 -5.45 23.43
C VAL A 70 11.13 -6.85 24.01
N THR A 71 11.91 -7.79 23.48
CA THR A 71 12.06 -9.10 24.11
C THR A 71 12.77 -8.85 25.43
N PRO A 72 12.16 -9.11 26.59
CA PRO A 72 12.88 -9.05 27.84
C PRO A 72 13.94 -10.16 27.81
N ALA A 73 15.19 -9.78 28.05
CA ALA A 73 16.23 -10.74 28.36
C ALA A 73 15.94 -11.28 29.76
N TRP A 74 15.51 -12.54 29.84
CA TRP A 74 15.59 -13.35 31.04
C TRP A 74 16.70 -14.37 30.83
#